data_AF-A0A225UP05-F1
#
_entry.id   AF-A0A225UP05-F1
#
_cell.length_a   1.000
_cell.length_b   1.000
_cell.length_c   1.000
_cell.angle_alpha   90.00
_cell.angle_beta   90.00
_cell.angle_gamma   90.00
#
_symmetry.space_group_name_H-M   'P 1'
#
loop_
_entity.id
_entity.type
_entity.pdbx_description
1 polymer ?
#
loop_
_entity_poly.entity_id
_entity_poly.type
_entity_poly.pdbx_seq_one_letter_code
_entity_poly.pdbx_strand_id
1 'polypeptide(L)'
;MKVFDDIAIQCRLDESFGLKKPGTAVRTRFTNLVSQYKTDQCQSMRKSGTVEQYAEREVLLQNIVTLMADWEDKEAQRKQEQSAKQRGIESSGELLRRLAMGEIASGEEDYLFVGNSASSGRKKKITKRERLDVVSNGIASALLEASDDDKTKYKYKMERLQFEREQEELKRLHANEEADKRRAHELQLEDRRIQADESRDKRMQEFLLRILEQQKQ
;
A
#
# COMPACT_ATOMS: atom_id res chain seq x y z
N MET A 1 -22.70 5.03 -17.00
CA MET A 1 -22.44 3.94 -16.04
C MET A 1 -23.04 2.64 -16.57
N LYS A 2 -22.38 1.95 -17.51
CA LYS A 2 -22.86 0.69 -18.08
C LYS A 2 -22.39 -0.55 -17.30
N VAL A 3 -21.27 -0.44 -16.59
CA VAL A 3 -20.60 -1.56 -15.90
C VAL A 3 -21.53 -2.30 -14.93
N PHE A 4 -22.36 -1.59 -14.16
CA PHE A 4 -23.31 -2.26 -13.25
C PHE A 4 -24.50 -2.90 -13.96
N ASP A 5 -24.87 -2.40 -15.14
CA ASP A 5 -25.88 -3.05 -15.97
C ASP A 5 -25.30 -4.33 -16.59
N ASP A 6 -24.02 -4.31 -16.99
CA ASP A 6 -23.30 -5.49 -17.49
C ASP A 6 -23.16 -6.56 -16.40
N ILE A 7 -22.79 -6.16 -15.17
CA ILE A 7 -22.76 -7.06 -14.00
C ILE A 7 -24.16 -7.63 -13.74
N ALA A 8 -25.20 -6.81 -13.81
CA ALA A 8 -26.58 -7.27 -13.61
C ALA A 8 -27.06 -8.23 -14.73
N ILE A 9 -26.48 -8.17 -15.92
CA ILE A 9 -26.72 -9.16 -16.98
C ILE A 9 -26.01 -10.47 -16.63
N GLN A 10 -24.75 -10.42 -16.22
CA GLN A 10 -23.99 -11.61 -15.81
C GLN A 10 -24.66 -12.33 -14.64
N CYS A 11 -25.08 -11.61 -13.61
CA CYS A 11 -25.81 -12.17 -12.47
C CYS A 11 -27.17 -12.79 -12.85
N ARG A 12 -27.75 -12.42 -13.99
CA ARG A 12 -28.98 -13.01 -14.54
C ARG A 12 -28.74 -14.24 -15.39
N LEU A 13 -27.59 -14.31 -16.06
CA LEU A 13 -27.20 -15.44 -16.91
C LEU A 13 -26.68 -16.62 -16.08
N ASP A 14 -26.16 -16.37 -14.89
CA ASP A 14 -25.75 -17.42 -13.98
C ASP A 14 -26.97 -18.08 -13.32
N GLU A 15 -27.27 -19.31 -13.73
CA GLU A 15 -28.40 -20.12 -13.23
C GLU A 15 -28.32 -20.38 -11.73
N SER A 16 -27.12 -20.43 -11.16
CA SER A 16 -26.90 -20.66 -9.73
C SER A 16 -27.17 -19.40 -8.89
N PHE A 17 -27.02 -18.21 -9.49
CA PHE A 17 -27.14 -16.93 -8.79
C PHE A 17 -28.53 -16.29 -8.99
N GLY A 18 -29.11 -16.41 -10.19
CA GLY A 18 -30.52 -16.11 -10.48
C GLY A 18 -31.00 -14.68 -10.15
N LEU A 19 -30.09 -13.71 -10.00
CA LEU A 19 -30.41 -12.39 -9.45
C LEU A 19 -31.04 -11.48 -10.50
N LYS A 20 -32.37 -11.40 -10.53
CA LYS A 20 -33.15 -10.52 -11.45
C LYS A 20 -33.25 -9.07 -10.95
N LYS A 21 -32.12 -8.41 -10.72
CA LYS A 21 -32.08 -7.01 -10.26
C LYS A 21 -31.48 -6.09 -11.31
N PRO A 22 -31.95 -4.82 -11.44
CA PRO A 22 -31.34 -3.85 -12.34
C PRO A 22 -29.97 -3.40 -11.81
N GLY A 23 -29.09 -2.90 -12.70
CA GLY A 23 -27.73 -2.49 -12.32
C GLY A 23 -27.68 -1.45 -11.21
N THR A 24 -28.67 -0.55 -11.14
CA THR A 24 -28.80 0.43 -10.04
C THR A 24 -28.97 -0.24 -8.67
N ALA A 25 -29.74 -1.32 -8.59
CA ALA A 25 -29.94 -2.05 -7.34
C ALA A 25 -28.67 -2.84 -6.95
N VAL A 26 -27.97 -3.42 -7.93
CA VAL A 26 -26.68 -4.10 -7.71
C VAL A 26 -25.64 -3.11 -7.20
N ARG A 27 -25.55 -1.92 -7.82
CA ARG A 27 -24.66 -0.84 -7.38
C ARG A 27 -24.96 -0.40 -5.95
N THR A 28 -26.23 -0.15 -5.64
CA THR A 28 -26.65 0.27 -4.29
C THR A 28 -26.27 -0.80 -3.25
N ARG A 29 -26.50 -2.07 -3.58
CA ARG A 29 -26.13 -3.19 -2.70
C ARG A 29 -24.62 -3.28 -2.50
N PHE A 30 -23.84 -3.16 -3.57
CA PHE A 30 -22.38 -3.14 -3.52
C PHE A 30 -21.87 -1.99 -2.63
N THR A 31 -22.34 -0.77 -2.85
CA THR A 31 -21.95 0.40 -2.06
C THR A 31 -22.29 0.23 -0.59
N ASN A 32 -23.47 -0.31 -0.27
CA ASN A 32 -23.86 -0.58 1.11
C ASN A 32 -22.96 -1.65 1.76
N LEU A 33 -22.61 -2.73 1.03
CA LEU A 33 -21.73 -3.79 1.54
C LEU A 33 -20.32 -3.27 1.84
N VAL A 34 -19.75 -2.49 0.92
CA VAL A 34 -18.42 -1.88 1.10
C VAL A 34 -18.44 -0.85 2.23
N SER A 35 -19.48 -0.01 2.30
CA SER A 35 -19.61 0.99 3.37
C SER A 35 -19.78 0.34 4.74
N GLN A 36 -20.61 -0.70 4.86
CA GLN A 36 -20.78 -1.46 6.10
C GLN A 36 -19.49 -2.12 6.55
N TYR A 37 -18.73 -2.68 5.61
CA TYR A 37 -17.43 -3.26 5.87
C TYR A 37 -16.42 -2.21 6.37
N LYS A 38 -16.32 -1.06 5.71
CA LYS A 38 -15.45 0.05 6.12
C LYS A 38 -15.83 0.67 7.48
N THR A 39 -17.06 0.45 7.95
CA THR A 39 -17.60 1.03 9.20
C THR A 39 -17.61 0.01 10.36
N ASP A 40 -16.83 -1.08 10.25
CA ASP A 40 -16.63 -2.13 11.28
C ASP A 40 -17.90 -2.82 11.82
N GLN A 41 -19.02 -2.75 11.09
CA GLN A 41 -20.26 -3.43 11.48
C GLN A 41 -20.33 -4.87 10.96
N CYS A 42 -19.28 -5.67 11.17
CA CYS A 42 -19.31 -7.12 10.89
C CYS A 42 -20.20 -7.90 11.88
N GLN A 43 -20.54 -7.30 13.03
CA GLN A 43 -21.37 -7.96 14.04
C GLN A 43 -22.87 -8.02 13.69
N SER A 44 -23.38 -7.16 12.79
CA SER A 44 -24.83 -7.01 12.54
C SER A 44 -25.43 -7.96 11.49
N MET A 45 -24.62 -8.80 10.81
CA MET A 45 -25.13 -9.71 9.77
C MET A 45 -25.30 -11.17 10.20
N ARG A 46 -25.21 -11.44 11.50
CA ARG A 46 -25.38 -12.77 12.14
C ARG A 46 -26.83 -13.28 12.14
N LYS A 47 -27.58 -13.16 11.04
CA LYS A 47 -28.99 -13.59 10.98
C LYS A 47 -29.23 -14.91 10.23
N SER A 48 -28.29 -15.41 9.43
CA SER A 48 -28.28 -16.82 8.94
C SER A 48 -27.02 -17.10 8.09
N GLY A 49 -26.24 -18.13 8.45
CA GLY A 49 -25.05 -18.57 7.72
C GLY A 49 -24.15 -19.45 8.59
N THR A 50 -23.31 -20.29 7.98
CA THR A 50 -22.27 -21.03 8.70
C THR A 50 -21.06 -20.12 8.97
N VAL A 51 -20.27 -20.41 10.00
CA VAL A 51 -19.09 -19.62 10.38
C VAL A 51 -18.12 -19.43 9.19
N GLU A 52 -17.99 -20.46 8.36
CA GLU A 52 -17.14 -20.47 7.16
C GLU A 52 -17.61 -19.48 6.09
N GLN A 53 -18.91 -19.43 5.79
CA GLN A 53 -19.48 -18.51 4.79
C GLN A 53 -19.28 -17.03 5.16
N TYR A 54 -19.22 -16.73 6.46
CA TYR A 54 -18.94 -15.37 6.92
C TYR A 54 -17.46 -15.01 6.79
N ALA A 55 -16.55 -15.94 7.10
CA ALA A 55 -15.13 -15.73 6.93
C ALA A 55 -14.76 -15.47 5.45
N GLU A 56 -15.32 -16.26 4.52
CA GLU A 56 -15.11 -16.06 3.08
C GLU A 56 -15.61 -14.70 2.60
N ARG A 57 -16.79 -14.28 3.07
CA ARG A 57 -17.35 -12.97 2.71
C ARG A 57 -16.51 -11.82 3.25
N GLU A 58 -16.01 -11.92 4.47
CA GLU A 58 -15.13 -10.90 5.07
C GLU A 58 -13.81 -10.80 4.31
N VAL A 59 -13.19 -11.94 3.98
CA VAL A 59 -11.97 -11.99 3.16
C VAL A 59 -12.21 -11.40 1.78
N LEU A 60 -13.34 -11.71 1.14
CA LEU A 60 -13.67 -11.16 -0.16
C LEU A 60 -13.87 -9.64 -0.11
N LEU A 61 -14.56 -9.13 0.90
CA LEU A 61 -14.75 -7.69 1.08
C LEU A 61 -13.44 -6.97 1.38
N GLN A 62 -12.56 -7.57 2.20
CA GLN A 62 -11.21 -7.06 2.42
C GLN A 62 -10.46 -6.94 1.09
N ASN A 63 -10.44 -8.01 0.29
CA ASN A 63 -9.73 -8.04 -0.98
C ASN A 63 -10.26 -6.98 -1.95
N ILE A 64 -11.59 -6.83 -2.06
CA ILE A 64 -12.21 -5.80 -2.91
C ILE A 64 -11.80 -4.40 -2.44
N VAL A 65 -11.84 -4.13 -1.14
CA VAL A 65 -11.46 -2.82 -0.60
C VAL A 65 -9.98 -2.52 -0.84
N THR A 66 -9.10 -3.49 -0.62
CA THR A 66 -7.67 -3.36 -0.94
C THR A 66 -7.46 -3.05 -2.42
N LEU A 67 -8.11 -3.82 -3.31
CA LEU A 67 -8.01 -3.58 -4.76
C LEU A 67 -8.52 -2.20 -5.18
N MET A 68 -9.58 -1.70 -4.54
CA MET A 68 -10.08 -0.35 -4.79
C MET A 68 -9.04 0.71 -4.38
N ALA A 69 -8.43 0.57 -3.20
CA ALA A 69 -7.40 1.47 -2.72
C ALA A 69 -6.15 1.45 -3.62
N ASP A 70 -5.68 0.27 -4.01
CA ASP A 70 -4.54 0.11 -4.93
C ASP A 70 -4.79 0.80 -6.28
N TRP A 71 -6.04 0.78 -6.74
CA TRP A 71 -6.42 1.43 -8.00
C TRP A 71 -6.46 2.95 -7.85
N GLU A 72 -6.99 3.46 -6.74
CA GLU A 72 -6.96 4.89 -6.40
C GLU A 72 -5.51 5.41 -6.31
N ASP A 73 -4.61 4.67 -5.69
CA ASP A 73 -3.19 5.02 -5.59
C ASP A 73 -2.49 5.05 -6.96
N LYS A 74 -2.75 4.05 -7.81
CA LYS A 74 -2.23 4.01 -9.19
C LYS A 74 -2.73 5.19 -10.01
N GLU A 75 -4.01 5.54 -9.87
CA GLU A 75 -4.61 6.66 -10.57
C GLU A 75 -4.03 7.99 -10.08
N ALA A 76 -3.84 8.15 -8.77
CA ALA A 76 -3.20 9.32 -8.19
C ALA A 76 -1.75 9.49 -8.68
N GLN A 77 -0.97 8.40 -8.71
CA GLN A 77 0.39 8.41 -9.26
C GLN A 77 0.40 8.82 -10.74
N ARG A 78 -0.49 8.25 -11.55
CA ARG A 78 -0.61 8.61 -12.97
C ARG A 78 -0.92 10.09 -13.16
N LYS A 79 -1.85 10.63 -12.39
CA LYS A 79 -2.20 12.05 -12.43
C LYS A 79 -1.04 12.94 -11.98
N GLN A 80 -0.31 12.54 -10.94
CA GLN A 80 0.87 13.24 -10.46
C GLN A 80 1.96 13.28 -11.54
N GLU A 81 2.25 12.15 -12.18
CA GLU A 81 3.21 12.07 -13.28
C GLU A 81 2.82 12.95 -14.47
N GLN A 82 1.54 12.96 -14.85
CA GLN A 82 1.04 13.83 -15.91
C GLN A 82 1.21 15.31 -15.55
N SER A 83 0.88 15.68 -14.30
CA SER A 83 1.05 17.05 -13.81
C SER A 83 2.52 17.47 -13.73
N ALA A 84 3.42 16.55 -13.38
CA ALA A 84 4.86 16.81 -13.35
C ALA A 84 5.42 17.02 -14.76
N LYS A 85 5.02 16.20 -15.72
CA LYS A 85 5.37 16.37 -17.14
C LYS A 85 4.89 17.72 -17.68
N GLN A 86 3.63 18.08 -17.38
CA GLN A 86 3.06 19.36 -17.81
C GLN A 86 3.82 20.55 -17.21
N ARG A 87 4.10 20.53 -15.90
CA ARG A 87 4.91 21.57 -15.25
C ARG A 87 6.33 21.65 -15.81
N GLY A 88 6.95 20.52 -16.17
CA GLY A 88 8.26 20.50 -16.83
C GLY A 88 8.23 21.16 -18.21
N ILE A 89 7.19 20.92 -19.01
CA ILE A 89 6.99 21.58 -20.31
C ILE A 89 6.77 23.09 -20.14
N GLU A 90 5.96 23.49 -19.17
CA GLU A 90 5.69 24.91 -18.89
C GLU A 90 6.94 25.64 -18.39
N SER A 91 7.68 25.03 -17.45
CA SER A 91 8.93 25.57 -16.91
C SER A 91 10.00 25.73 -17.99
N SER A 92 10.22 24.69 -18.81
CA SER A 92 11.17 24.75 -19.91
C SER A 92 10.75 25.72 -21.01
N GLY A 93 9.45 25.80 -21.32
CA GLY A 93 8.90 26.77 -22.26
C GLY A 93 9.02 28.22 -21.78
N GLU A 94 8.84 28.47 -20.49
CA GLU A 94 9.05 29.79 -19.90
C GLU A 94 10.51 30.21 -19.91
N LEU A 95 11.43 29.30 -19.59
CA LEU A 95 12.86 29.54 -19.71
C LEU A 95 13.24 29.93 -21.15
N LEU A 96 12.74 29.19 -22.15
CA LEU A 96 12.98 29.51 -23.56
C LEU A 96 12.49 30.90 -23.95
N ARG A 97 11.31 31.31 -23.48
CA ARG A 97 10.80 32.68 -23.72
C ARG A 97 11.71 33.74 -23.08
N ARG A 98 12.14 33.53 -21.83
CA ARG A 98 13.07 34.46 -21.14
C ARG A 98 14.42 34.56 -21.86
N LEU A 99 14.95 33.44 -22.34
CA LEU A 99 16.20 33.41 -23.14
C LEU A 99 16.06 34.18 -24.45
N ALA A 100 14.94 34.01 -25.16
CA ALA A 100 14.66 34.70 -26.42
C ALA A 100 14.48 36.21 -26.24
N MET A 101 13.86 36.64 -25.13
CA MET A 101 13.65 38.05 -24.78
C MET A 101 14.92 38.72 -24.22
N GLY A 102 15.99 37.96 -23.94
CA GLY A 102 17.20 38.49 -23.32
C GLY A 102 17.01 38.94 -21.86
N GLU A 103 15.92 38.51 -21.23
CA GLU A 103 15.47 38.90 -19.87
C GLU A 103 16.11 38.08 -18.75
N ILE A 104 17.20 37.36 -19.03
CA ILE A 104 18.00 36.80 -17.95
C ILE A 104 18.61 38.02 -17.25
N ALA A 105 18.07 38.36 -16.07
CA ALA A 105 18.67 39.36 -15.21
C ALA A 105 20.15 39.00 -15.10
N SER A 106 21.00 39.85 -15.68
CA SER A 106 22.40 39.91 -15.29
C SER A 106 22.36 40.11 -13.78
N GLY A 107 22.70 39.06 -13.02
CA GLY A 107 22.97 39.20 -11.61
C GLY A 107 24.08 40.24 -11.47
N GLU A 108 23.67 41.48 -11.25
CA GLU A 108 24.50 42.55 -10.71
C GLU A 108 24.80 42.12 -9.27
N GLU A 109 25.84 41.31 -9.10
CA GLU A 109 26.57 41.29 -7.84
C GLU A 109 27.59 42.43 -7.90
N ASP A 110 27.12 43.58 -7.45
CA ASP A 110 27.88 44.79 -7.20
C ASP A 110 28.76 44.57 -5.94
N TYR A 111 29.98 44.05 -6.13
CA TYR A 111 31.02 44.07 -5.10
C TYR A 111 32.10 45.08 -5.45
N LEU A 112 32.06 46.17 -4.69
CA LEU A 112 33.04 47.24 -4.51
C LEU A 112 34.50 46.81 -4.75
N PHE A 113 35.11 47.31 -5.83
CA PHE A 113 36.55 47.55 -5.90
C PHE A 113 36.81 48.99 -6.33
N VAL A 114 37.26 49.80 -5.37
CA VAL A 114 37.74 51.17 -5.57
C VAL A 114 39.02 51.13 -6.41
N GLY A 115 38.98 51.71 -7.61
CA GLY A 115 40.11 51.71 -8.53
C GLY A 115 39.92 52.64 -9.73
N ASN A 116 39.93 53.95 -9.43
CA ASN A 116 40.09 55.11 -10.31
C ASN A 116 40.56 54.87 -11.77
N SER A 117 39.70 55.10 -12.76
CA SER A 117 40.03 55.80 -14.03
C SER A 117 38.80 55.97 -14.92
N ALA A 118 38.58 57.19 -15.38
CA ALA A 118 37.51 57.55 -16.29
C ALA A 118 37.63 56.82 -17.64
N SER A 119 36.55 56.18 -18.11
CA SER A 119 36.17 56.20 -19.54
C SER A 119 34.78 55.59 -19.79
N SER A 120 33.92 56.42 -20.38
CA SER A 120 32.93 56.09 -21.42
C SER A 120 32.33 54.69 -21.42
N GLY A 121 31.03 54.60 -21.10
CA GLY A 121 30.20 53.41 -21.28
C GLY A 121 30.36 52.76 -22.65
N ARG A 122 30.93 51.56 -22.66
CA ARG A 122 30.80 50.58 -23.74
C ARG A 122 30.41 49.26 -23.11
N LYS A 123 29.15 48.85 -23.36
CA LYS A 123 28.68 47.49 -23.04
C LYS A 123 29.64 46.50 -23.68
N LYS A 124 30.43 45.76 -22.88
CA LYS A 124 31.37 44.75 -23.39
C LYS A 124 30.57 43.68 -24.13
N LYS A 125 30.89 43.47 -25.41
CA LYS A 125 30.29 42.40 -26.21
C LYS A 125 30.76 41.06 -25.63
N ILE A 126 29.83 40.30 -25.05
CA ILE A 126 30.06 38.91 -24.64
C ILE A 126 30.66 38.14 -25.81
N THR A 127 31.81 37.53 -25.56
CA THR A 127 32.56 36.73 -26.52
C THR A 127 31.91 35.36 -26.70
N LYS A 128 32.18 34.71 -27.83
CA LYS A 128 31.64 33.38 -28.14
C LYS A 128 32.05 32.31 -27.10
N ARG A 129 33.21 32.48 -26.46
CA ARG A 129 33.69 31.60 -25.37
C ARG A 129 32.86 31.78 -24.09
N GLU A 130 32.58 33.01 -23.70
CA GLU A 130 31.76 33.28 -22.50
C GLU A 130 30.33 32.74 -22.67
N ARG A 131 29.76 32.79 -23.89
CA ARG A 131 28.46 32.14 -24.16
C ARG A 131 28.52 30.62 -24.02
N LEU A 132 29.61 30.00 -24.47
CA LEU A 132 29.82 28.55 -24.36
C LEU A 132 29.96 28.12 -22.90
N ASP A 133 30.66 28.91 -22.09
CA ASP A 133 30.86 28.63 -20.66
C ASP A 133 29.54 28.66 -19.89
N VAL A 134 28.70 29.65 -20.14
CA VAL A 134 27.35 29.75 -19.53
C VAL A 134 26.49 28.55 -19.91
N VAL A 135 26.52 28.12 -21.18
CA VAL A 135 25.78 26.94 -21.64
C VAL A 135 26.33 25.66 -21.01
N SER A 136 27.65 25.51 -20.95
CA SER A 136 28.32 24.35 -20.36
C SER A 136 27.97 24.20 -18.87
N ASN A 137 28.03 25.31 -18.13
CA ASN A 137 27.70 25.34 -16.70
C ASN A 137 26.20 25.10 -16.46
N GLY A 138 25.33 25.60 -17.34
CA GLY A 138 23.89 25.31 -17.28
C GLY A 138 23.57 23.82 -17.49
N ILE A 139 24.25 23.16 -18.43
CA ILE A 139 24.10 21.72 -18.66
C ILE A 139 24.62 20.92 -17.47
N ALA A 140 25.79 21.28 -16.91
CA ALA A 140 26.36 20.61 -15.75
C ALA A 140 25.45 20.71 -14.52
N SER A 141 24.85 21.88 -14.28
CA SER A 141 23.92 22.10 -13.17
C SER A 141 22.64 21.30 -13.33
N ALA A 142 22.05 21.27 -14.54
CA ALA A 142 20.85 20.47 -14.82
C ALA A 142 21.09 18.96 -14.65
N LEU A 143 22.28 18.47 -15.00
CA LEU A 143 22.66 17.06 -14.79
C LEU A 143 22.84 16.73 -13.30
N LEU A 144 23.41 17.65 -12.51
CA LEU A 144 23.55 17.48 -11.07
C LEU A 144 22.19 17.42 -10.36
N GLU A 145 21.29 18.34 -10.71
CA GLU A 145 19.94 18.44 -10.16
C GLU A 145 19.09 17.20 -10.51
N ALA A 146 19.16 16.75 -11.77
CA ALA A 146 18.53 15.49 -12.18
C ALA A 146 19.08 14.28 -11.41
N SER A 147 20.38 14.27 -11.06
CA SER A 147 20.96 13.19 -10.26
C SER A 147 20.47 13.17 -8.81
N ASP A 148 20.12 14.33 -8.24
CA ASP A 148 19.63 14.45 -6.87
C ASP A 148 18.16 14.05 -6.77
N ASP A 149 17.34 14.36 -7.79
CA ASP A 149 15.99 13.82 -7.96
C ASP A 149 15.97 12.29 -8.06
N ASP A 150 16.94 11.71 -8.76
CA ASP A 150 17.07 10.26 -8.84
C ASP A 150 17.48 9.65 -7.49
N LYS A 151 18.44 10.25 -6.75
CA LYS A 151 18.83 9.79 -5.41
C LYS A 151 17.65 9.80 -4.43
N THR A 152 16.84 10.86 -4.43
CA THR A 152 15.67 10.96 -3.55
C THR A 152 14.61 9.92 -3.89
N LYS A 153 14.36 9.68 -5.18
CA LYS A 153 13.48 8.60 -5.66
C LYS A 153 13.96 7.21 -5.23
N TYR A 154 15.26 6.92 -5.34
CA TYR A 154 15.84 5.67 -4.89
C TYR A 154 15.71 5.49 -3.37
N LYS A 155 15.94 6.55 -2.59
CA LYS A 155 15.79 6.54 -1.14
C LYS A 155 14.35 6.22 -0.71
N TYR A 156 13.36 6.90 -1.30
CA TYR A 156 11.95 6.63 -1.03
C TYR A 156 11.56 5.18 -1.37
N LYS A 157 12.03 4.67 -2.51
CA LYS A 157 11.77 3.28 -2.91
C LYS A 157 12.39 2.27 -1.93
N MET A 158 13.56 2.58 -1.39
CA MET A 158 14.24 1.76 -0.38
C MET A 158 13.42 1.71 0.93
N GLU A 159 13.01 2.87 1.43
CA GLU A 159 12.23 3.01 2.67
C GLU A 159 10.86 2.31 2.53
N ARG A 160 10.18 2.48 1.40
CA ARG A 160 8.92 1.77 1.12
C ARG A 160 9.08 0.25 1.11
N LEU A 161 10.16 -0.25 0.50
CA LEU A 161 10.44 -1.69 0.45
C LEU A 161 10.83 -2.25 1.82
N GLN A 162 11.46 -1.45 2.68
CA GLN A 162 11.70 -1.81 4.08
C GLN A 162 10.39 -1.90 4.86
N PHE A 163 9.52 -0.90 4.72
CA PHE A 163 8.20 -0.90 5.36
C PHE A 163 7.36 -2.11 4.96
N GLU A 164 7.36 -2.48 3.67
CA GLU A 164 6.64 -3.67 3.18
C GLU A 164 7.18 -4.97 3.79
N ARG A 165 8.51 -5.12 3.89
CA ARG A 165 9.13 -6.27 4.57
C ARG A 165 8.77 -6.34 6.05
N GLU A 166 8.82 -5.23 6.78
CA GLU A 166 8.44 -5.19 8.19
C GLU A 166 6.98 -5.60 8.41
N GLN A 167 6.07 -5.17 7.51
CA GLN A 167 4.67 -5.57 7.57
C GLN A 167 4.48 -7.07 7.33
N GLU A 168 5.21 -7.67 6.39
CA GLU A 168 5.20 -9.11 6.18
C GLU A 168 5.75 -9.89 7.37
N GLU A 169 6.82 -9.39 8.00
CA GLU A 169 7.38 -9.99 9.21
C GLU A 169 6.39 -9.94 10.37
N LEU A 170 5.72 -8.80 10.59
CA LEU A 170 4.67 -8.67 11.62
C LEU A 170 3.51 -9.65 11.38
N LYS A 171 3.07 -9.80 10.12
CA LYS A 171 2.04 -10.80 9.76
C LYS A 171 2.51 -12.22 10.04
N ARG A 172 3.77 -12.55 9.71
CA ARG A 172 4.37 -13.86 10.02
C ARG A 172 4.44 -14.12 11.52
N LEU A 173 4.85 -13.12 12.31
CA LEU A 173 4.92 -13.23 13.76
C LEU A 173 3.53 -13.47 14.35
N HIS A 174 2.54 -12.67 13.96
CA HIS A 174 1.16 -12.86 14.43
C HIS A 174 0.61 -14.25 14.06
N ALA A 175 0.86 -14.72 12.84
CA ALA A 175 0.44 -16.06 12.41
C ALA A 175 1.14 -17.17 13.22
N ASN A 176 2.43 -17.02 13.52
CA ASN A 176 3.17 -17.96 14.37
C ASN A 176 2.64 -17.96 15.81
N GLU A 177 2.40 -16.80 16.42
CA GLU A 177 1.85 -16.71 17.77
C GLU A 177 0.45 -17.33 17.84
N GLU A 178 -0.37 -17.15 16.81
CA GLU A 178 -1.69 -17.78 16.74
C GLU A 178 -1.58 -19.30 16.59
N ALA A 179 -0.64 -19.79 15.78
CA ALA A 179 -0.34 -21.21 15.66
C ALA A 179 0.17 -21.80 16.99
N ASP A 180 1.00 -21.08 17.73
CA ASP A 180 1.50 -21.50 19.05
C ASP A 180 0.37 -21.59 20.07
N LYS A 181 -0.55 -20.62 20.08
CA LYS A 181 -1.76 -20.68 20.92
C LYS A 181 -2.61 -21.90 20.59
N ARG A 182 -2.77 -22.24 19.30
CA ARG A 182 -3.49 -23.45 18.87
C ARG A 182 -2.80 -24.73 19.33
N ARG A 183 -1.48 -24.83 19.15
CA ARG A 183 -0.68 -25.98 19.63
C ARG A 183 -0.76 -26.15 21.15
N ALA A 184 -0.65 -25.05 21.90
CA ALA A 184 -0.74 -25.08 23.36
C ALA A 184 -2.14 -25.54 23.82
N HIS A 185 -3.20 -25.09 23.16
CA HIS A 185 -4.56 -25.53 23.46
C HIS A 185 -4.78 -27.02 23.14
N GLU A 186 -4.21 -27.52 22.05
CA GLU A 186 -4.27 -28.95 21.69
C GLU A 186 -3.56 -29.83 22.72
N LEU A 187 -2.34 -29.46 23.13
CA LEU A 187 -1.61 -30.14 24.21
C LEU A 187 -2.40 -30.19 25.53
N GLN A 188 -3.06 -29.08 25.91
CA GLN A 188 -3.91 -29.07 27.12
C GLN A 188 -5.12 -29.99 27.05
N LEU A 189 -5.65 -30.26 25.85
CA LEU A 189 -6.73 -31.22 25.67
C LEU A 189 -6.21 -32.65 25.73
N GLU A 190 -5.02 -32.90 25.17
CA GLU A 190 -4.37 -34.20 25.20
C GLU A 190 -3.94 -34.59 26.62
N ASP A 191 -3.33 -33.68 27.38
CA ASP A 191 -2.99 -33.87 28.79
C ASP A 191 -4.23 -34.24 29.62
N ARG A 192 -5.37 -33.59 29.36
CA ARG A 192 -6.63 -33.92 30.04
C ARG A 192 -7.15 -35.31 29.68
N ARG A 193 -6.96 -35.77 28.44
CA ARG A 193 -7.31 -37.13 28.01
C ARG A 193 -6.43 -38.16 28.70
N ILE A 194 -5.11 -37.93 28.68
CA ILE A 194 -4.12 -38.80 29.33
C ILE A 194 -4.43 -38.92 30.83
N GLN A 195 -4.69 -37.81 31.53
CA GLN A 195 -5.05 -37.84 32.95
C GLN A 195 -6.35 -38.62 33.23
N ALA A 196 -7.34 -38.52 32.34
CA ALA A 196 -8.59 -39.27 32.47
C ALA A 196 -8.39 -40.78 32.27
N ASP A 197 -7.55 -41.16 31.29
CA ASP A 197 -7.18 -42.55 31.04
C ASP A 197 -6.34 -43.12 32.19
N GLU A 198 -5.32 -42.40 32.67
CA GLU A 198 -4.53 -42.78 33.85
C GLU A 198 -5.42 -42.97 35.08
N SER A 199 -6.41 -42.10 35.27
CA SER A 199 -7.36 -42.21 36.38
C SER A 199 -8.27 -43.44 36.24
N ARG A 200 -8.67 -43.80 35.02
CA ARG A 200 -9.43 -45.02 34.75
C ARG A 200 -8.59 -46.26 35.03
N ASP A 201 -7.34 -46.26 34.59
CA ASP A 201 -6.43 -47.39 34.75
C ASP A 201 -6.06 -47.60 36.21
N LYS A 202 -5.86 -46.53 36.99
CA LYS A 202 -5.70 -46.61 38.46
C LYS A 202 -6.90 -47.27 39.13
N ARG A 203 -8.13 -46.82 38.81
CA ARG A 203 -9.35 -47.44 39.36
C ARG A 203 -9.47 -48.92 39.00
N MET A 204 -9.08 -49.29 37.77
CA MET A 204 -9.07 -50.67 37.33
C MET A 204 -8.02 -51.51 38.07
N GLN A 205 -6.80 -50.99 38.26
CA GLN A 205 -5.75 -51.65 39.03
C GLN A 205 -6.17 -51.86 40.48
N GLU A 206 -6.72 -50.83 41.14
CA GLU A 206 -7.26 -50.93 42.50
C GLU A 206 -8.37 -51.99 42.61
N PHE A 207 -9.25 -52.05 41.61
CA PHE A 207 -10.31 -53.05 41.55
C PHE A 207 -9.77 -54.48 41.42
N LEU A 208 -8.80 -54.70 40.53
CA LEU A 208 -8.15 -56.01 40.35
C LEU A 208 -7.41 -56.45 41.61
N LEU A 209 -6.70 -55.53 42.28
CA LEU A 209 -6.02 -55.81 43.54
C LEU A 209 -7.01 -56.25 44.63
N ARG A 210 -8.16 -55.58 44.76
CA ARG A 210 -9.22 -55.99 45.70
C ARG A 210 -9.78 -57.38 45.42
N ILE A 211 -9.99 -57.74 44.16
CA ILE A 211 -10.46 -59.08 43.79
C ILE A 211 -9.42 -60.14 44.20
N LEU A 212 -8.14 -59.89 43.93
CA LEU A 212 -7.06 -60.82 44.26
C LEU A 212 -6.89 -60.99 45.78
N GLU A 213 -7.10 -59.94 46.58
CA GLU A 213 -7.13 -60.04 48.04
C GLU A 213 -8.29 -60.88 48.54
N GLN A 214 -9.48 -60.74 47.95
CA GLN A 214 -10.66 -61.53 48.31
C GLN A 214 -10.52 -63.02 47.95
N GLN A 215 -9.76 -63.37 46.91
CA GLN A 215 -9.50 -64.77 46.53
C GLN A 215 -8.41 -65.46 47.36
N LYS A 216 -7.69 -64.72 48.23
CA LYS A 216 -6.68 -65.26 49.15
C LYS A 216 -7.23 -65.57 50.55
N GLN A 217 -8.49 -65.22 50.84
CA GLN A 217 -9.24 -65.65 52.02
C GLN A 217 -10.04 -66.92 51.72
#